data_AF-A0A7I8VA71-F1
#
_entry.id   AF-A0A7I8VA71-F1
#
_cell.length_a   1.000
_cell.length_b   1.000
_cell.length_c   1.000
_cell.angle_alpha   90.00
_cell.angle_beta   90.00
_cell.angle_gamma   90.00
#
_symmetry.space_group_name_H-M   'P 1'
#
loop_
_entity.id
_entity.type
_entity.pdbx_description
1 polymer ?
#
loop_
_entity_poly.entity_id
_entity_poly.type
_entity_poly.pdbx_seq_one_letter_code
_entity_poly.pdbx_strand_id
1 'polypeptide(L)'
;MTRSQKRVELKPQISLKVNELFDEWLSNLSVREQLLINLERIRNGERVVPFTPSFKNRCQSPRNRISSPPAPRNAASPSPRSPRKALISEHRPLRTSQETSDKFLREKEQELKAKKSRAKKQHIPKFFFPFGQQQLSEKDLNDIIKKLTEIFAQFPSGNAKKQHMPMIMKALCLPLYWKALVYQSAADVKGRITLQNAVYLCKKLYETNHDEASRFLYLAAKNNSFIMQEDLKCLVQDVIESHPGLSFLQKEVDFHPKYVLTVIARIFYSVNRSWSGKITVPELRKSNFLQTLRLLEDEEDINRITDYFSYEHFYVIYCKFWELDTDHDLFISKQELARHNNDAISSRMVDRIFSGTVMRERKHKERMSYYDFVWFLLSEEDKKQPTSIEYWFRCMDLDGDGFISMYEMQYFYEEQVAKMEQMGFETLPFEDCLCQMFDMVKPSKKNLISLSDLKACKQTNIFFDTFFNLEKYLEHEQRDPFANVQDSENGDGPQTDWERFAAEEYEILISEEGVDNDAQLYEDDFETAGGKALKSPTNLEEVDT
;
A
#
# COMPACT_ATOMS: atom_id res chain seq x y z
N MET A 1 0.07 -31.65 34.40
CA MET A 1 0.72 -32.46 33.34
C MET A 1 0.41 -31.81 31.99
N THR A 2 1.34 -30.98 31.51
CA THR A 2 1.21 -30.18 30.28
C THR A 2 1.70 -30.97 29.06
N ARG A 3 0.80 -31.33 28.13
CA ARG A 3 1.16 -31.88 26.82
C ARG A 3 1.51 -30.72 25.88
N SER A 4 2.80 -30.55 25.63
CA SER A 4 3.34 -29.63 24.63
C SER A 4 3.27 -30.30 23.25
N GLN A 5 2.33 -29.89 22.40
CA GLN A 5 2.30 -30.29 20.99
C GLN A 5 3.29 -29.41 20.20
N LYS A 6 4.43 -29.99 19.83
CA LYS A 6 5.35 -29.42 18.84
C LYS A 6 4.66 -29.36 17.48
N ARG A 7 4.42 -28.14 16.98
CA ARG A 7 4.07 -27.87 15.58
C ARG A 7 5.29 -28.23 14.72
N VAL A 8 5.14 -29.18 13.80
CA VAL A 8 6.16 -29.49 12.79
C VAL A 8 5.99 -28.47 11.65
N GLU A 9 6.93 -27.53 11.53
CA GLU A 9 7.05 -26.69 10.33
C GLU A 9 7.59 -27.55 9.18
N LEU A 10 6.73 -27.83 8.19
CA LEU A 10 7.18 -28.36 6.90
C LEU A 10 7.86 -27.23 6.13
N LYS A 11 9.19 -27.20 6.16
CA LYS A 11 9.99 -26.35 5.26
C LYS A 11 9.96 -26.98 3.86
N PRO A 12 9.61 -26.23 2.79
CA PRO A 12 9.76 -26.73 1.43
C PRO A 12 11.25 -26.95 1.15
N GLN A 13 11.65 -28.20 0.89
CA GLN A 13 13.00 -28.52 0.44
C GLN A 13 13.08 -28.24 -1.06
N ILE A 14 13.31 -26.97 -1.42
CA ILE A 14 13.48 -26.49 -2.80
C ILE A 14 14.54 -27.31 -3.55
N SER A 15 15.56 -27.80 -2.84
CA SER A 15 16.60 -28.70 -3.37
C SER A 15 16.04 -29.98 -3.99
N LEU A 16 14.97 -30.55 -3.44
CA LEU A 16 14.39 -31.78 -3.97
C LEU A 16 13.69 -31.53 -5.31
N LYS A 17 12.96 -30.42 -5.42
CA LYS A 17 12.25 -30.08 -6.67
C LYS A 17 13.21 -29.63 -7.78
N VAL A 18 14.29 -28.95 -7.42
CA VAL A 18 15.38 -28.62 -8.36
C VAL A 18 16.08 -29.89 -8.86
N ASN A 19 16.34 -30.86 -7.99
CA ASN A 19 16.93 -32.14 -8.40
C ASN A 19 15.99 -32.93 -9.32
N GLU A 20 14.70 -32.96 -9.03
CA GLU A 20 13.69 -33.63 -9.87
C GLU A 20 13.62 -33.01 -11.28
N LEU A 21 13.57 -31.67 -11.38
CA LEU A 21 13.58 -30.96 -12.65
C LEU A 21 14.92 -31.12 -13.41
N PHE A 22 16.03 -31.22 -12.68
CA PHE A 22 17.34 -31.47 -13.26
C PHE A 22 17.45 -32.91 -13.80
N ASP A 23 16.90 -33.89 -13.10
CA ASP A 23 16.83 -35.29 -13.54
C ASP A 23 15.91 -35.45 -14.75
N GLU A 24 14.79 -34.70 -14.80
CA GLU A 24 13.87 -34.66 -15.94
C GLU A 24 14.53 -34.01 -17.17
N TRP A 25 15.24 -32.89 -16.98
CA TRP A 25 16.04 -32.22 -18.01
C TRP A 25 17.15 -33.13 -18.54
N LEU A 26 17.89 -33.81 -17.66
CA LEU A 26 18.92 -34.79 -18.04
C LEU A 26 18.34 -36.03 -18.71
N SER A 27 17.08 -36.38 -18.45
CA SER A 27 16.43 -37.56 -19.05
C SER A 27 15.93 -37.32 -20.48
N ASN A 28 15.88 -36.07 -20.93
CA ASN A 28 15.54 -35.74 -22.30
C ASN A 28 16.65 -36.17 -23.29
N LEU A 29 16.30 -37.00 -24.29
CA LEU A 29 17.25 -37.54 -25.27
C LEU A 29 17.99 -36.44 -26.06
N SER A 30 17.32 -35.35 -26.44
CA SER A 30 17.95 -34.25 -27.19
C SER A 30 18.97 -33.48 -26.35
N VAL A 31 18.72 -33.37 -25.04
CA VAL A 31 19.64 -32.74 -24.09
C VAL A 31 20.87 -33.62 -23.90
N ARG A 32 20.70 -34.94 -23.73
CA ARG A 32 21.82 -35.89 -23.61
C ARG A 32 22.72 -35.89 -24.84
N GLU A 33 22.14 -35.91 -26.04
CA GLU A 33 22.91 -35.86 -27.30
C GLU A 33 23.72 -34.57 -27.42
N GLN A 34 23.12 -33.42 -27.12
CA GLN A 34 23.83 -32.14 -27.20
C GLN A 34 24.90 -31.97 -26.12
N LEU A 35 24.68 -32.52 -24.92
CA LEU A 35 25.70 -32.59 -23.86
C LEU A 35 26.88 -33.47 -24.26
N LEU A 36 26.63 -34.61 -24.92
CA LEU A 36 27.70 -35.48 -25.44
C LEU A 36 28.51 -34.79 -26.55
N ILE A 37 27.84 -34.12 -27.49
CA ILE A 37 28.52 -33.34 -28.55
C ILE A 37 29.38 -32.23 -27.94
N ASN A 38 28.86 -31.52 -26.94
CA ASN A 38 29.60 -30.47 -26.25
C ASN A 38 30.78 -31.02 -25.41
N LEU A 39 30.63 -32.21 -24.82
CA LEU A 39 31.73 -32.91 -24.14
C LEU A 39 32.85 -33.31 -25.10
N GLU A 40 32.52 -33.81 -26.28
CA GLU A 40 33.53 -34.13 -27.30
C GLU A 40 34.26 -32.87 -27.79
N ARG A 41 33.55 -31.76 -27.96
CA ARG A 41 34.15 -30.46 -28.31
C ARG A 41 35.11 -29.97 -27.25
N ILE A 42 34.73 -30.05 -25.97
CA ILE A 42 35.62 -29.68 -24.86
C ILE A 42 36.87 -30.57 -24.87
N ARG A 43 36.71 -31.88 -25.09
CA ARG A 43 37.84 -32.82 -25.18
C ARG A 43 38.80 -32.48 -26.33
N ASN A 44 38.28 -31.87 -27.39
CA ASN A 44 39.05 -31.40 -28.55
C ASN A 44 39.51 -29.94 -28.44
N GLY A 45 39.27 -29.26 -27.32
CA GLY A 45 39.67 -27.85 -27.10
C GLY A 45 38.78 -26.81 -27.80
N GLU A 46 37.59 -27.20 -28.26
CA GLU A 46 36.64 -26.36 -28.98
C GLU A 46 35.60 -25.73 -28.05
N ARG A 47 34.97 -24.63 -28.49
CA ARG A 47 33.93 -23.95 -27.71
C ARG A 47 32.59 -24.71 -27.77
N VAL A 48 31.94 -24.79 -26.61
CA VAL A 48 30.59 -25.33 -26.40
C VAL A 48 29.55 -24.47 -27.12
N VAL A 49 28.52 -25.11 -27.70
CA VAL A 49 27.38 -24.41 -28.32
C VAL A 49 26.17 -24.45 -27.38
N PRO A 50 25.57 -23.29 -27.06
CA PRO A 50 24.37 -23.22 -26.21
C PRO A 50 23.18 -23.97 -26.81
N PHE A 51 22.38 -24.61 -25.94
CA PHE A 51 21.16 -25.32 -26.31
C PHE A 51 20.04 -24.31 -26.65
N THR A 52 19.44 -24.42 -27.84
CA THR A 52 18.22 -23.71 -28.23
C THR A 52 17.12 -24.72 -28.55
N PRO A 53 16.05 -24.83 -27.75
CA PRO A 53 14.98 -25.79 -28.02
C PRO A 53 14.23 -25.41 -29.30
N SER A 54 14.23 -26.30 -30.29
CA SER A 54 13.47 -26.14 -31.53
C SER A 54 12.03 -26.62 -31.32
N PHE A 55 11.13 -25.77 -30.83
CA PHE A 55 9.70 -26.00 -30.96
C PHE A 55 9.28 -25.76 -32.41
N LYS A 56 9.00 -26.83 -33.16
CA LYS A 56 8.44 -26.75 -34.50
C LYS A 56 6.94 -26.50 -34.40
N ASN A 57 6.48 -25.29 -34.74
CA ASN A 57 5.19 -25.10 -35.41
C ASN A 57 5.31 -23.97 -36.44
N ARG A 58 4.88 -24.27 -37.67
CA ARG A 58 4.96 -23.44 -38.88
C ARG A 58 3.88 -22.35 -38.85
N CYS A 59 4.26 -21.13 -39.23
CA CYS A 59 3.58 -20.35 -40.27
C CYS A 59 4.61 -19.45 -40.97
N GLN A 60 4.67 -19.54 -42.30
CA GLN A 60 5.63 -18.84 -43.16
C GLN A 60 4.99 -17.56 -43.73
N SER A 61 5.79 -16.50 -43.87
CA SER A 61 5.60 -15.49 -44.92
C SER A 61 6.96 -15.00 -45.45
N PRO A 62 7.05 -14.62 -46.74
CA PRO A 62 8.28 -14.67 -47.51
C PRO A 62 9.04 -13.32 -47.55
N ARG A 63 10.36 -13.36 -47.31
CA ARG A 63 11.28 -12.24 -47.61
C ARG A 63 11.87 -12.42 -49.01
N ASN A 64 11.44 -11.58 -49.96
CA ASN A 64 12.25 -11.26 -51.14
C ASN A 64 13.13 -10.05 -50.83
N ARG A 65 14.46 -10.24 -50.88
CA ARG A 65 15.48 -9.19 -50.82
C ARG A 65 15.67 -8.59 -52.20
N ILE A 66 15.86 -7.27 -52.27
CA ILE A 66 16.64 -6.62 -53.31
C ILE A 66 17.90 -6.03 -52.66
N SER A 67 19.02 -6.29 -53.31
CA SER A 67 20.40 -5.96 -52.96
C SER A 67 20.75 -4.49 -53.25
N SER A 68 21.78 -3.96 -52.58
CA SER A 68 22.46 -2.73 -53.00
C SER A 68 24.00 -2.86 -52.87
N PRO A 69 24.79 -2.24 -53.78
CA PRO A 69 26.26 -2.34 -53.87
C PRO A 69 27.03 -1.17 -53.19
N PRO A 70 28.38 -1.11 -53.20
CA PRO A 70 29.18 -0.54 -52.09
C PRO A 70 29.95 0.80 -52.31
N ALA A 71 30.36 1.38 -51.16
CA ALA A 71 31.51 2.30 -50.83
C ALA A 71 31.43 3.80 -51.27
N PRO A 72 32.15 4.80 -50.66
CA PRO A 72 33.39 4.77 -49.85
C PRO A 72 33.53 5.79 -48.66
N ARG A 73 34.78 6.00 -48.19
CA ARG A 73 35.32 6.61 -46.95
C ARG A 73 35.37 8.16 -46.83
N ASN A 74 35.54 8.59 -45.56
CA ASN A 74 36.19 9.80 -44.98
C ASN A 74 35.35 11.08 -44.77
N ALA A 75 35.16 11.51 -43.51
CA ALA A 75 35.95 12.59 -42.86
C ALA A 75 35.32 13.07 -41.52
N ALA A 76 36.19 13.21 -40.50
CA ALA A 76 36.21 14.13 -39.35
C ALA A 76 34.97 14.40 -38.45
N SER A 77 35.20 14.20 -37.14
CA SER A 77 34.42 14.59 -35.95
C SER A 77 34.77 16.04 -35.50
N PRO A 78 34.26 16.67 -34.38
CA PRO A 78 34.24 16.12 -33.01
C PRO A 78 33.10 16.52 -32.04
N SER A 79 32.88 15.67 -31.03
CA SER A 79 32.23 15.96 -29.74
C SER A 79 33.29 16.23 -28.65
N PRO A 80 32.99 16.94 -27.55
CA PRO A 80 34.01 17.41 -26.60
C PRO A 80 34.33 16.39 -25.49
N ARG A 81 35.61 16.27 -25.12
CA ARG A 81 36.10 15.57 -23.92
C ARG A 81 37.17 16.39 -23.19
N SER A 82 37.07 16.40 -21.86
CA SER A 82 38.00 17.00 -20.89
C SER A 82 39.43 16.40 -20.95
N PRO A 83 40.47 17.14 -20.52
CA PRO A 83 41.86 16.76 -20.78
C PRO A 83 42.49 15.91 -19.67
N ARG A 84 43.15 14.81 -20.07
CA ARG A 84 44.07 14.02 -19.24
C ARG A 84 45.48 14.13 -19.84
N LYS A 85 46.44 14.63 -19.06
CA LYS A 85 47.85 14.81 -19.46
C LYS A 85 48.56 13.47 -19.71
N ALA A 86 49.45 13.49 -20.69
CA ALA A 86 50.28 12.40 -21.19
C ALA A 86 51.57 12.19 -20.38
N LEU A 87 52.10 10.97 -20.42
CA LEU A 87 53.48 10.62 -20.06
C LEU A 87 53.96 9.45 -20.93
N ILE A 88 54.97 9.69 -21.77
CA ILE A 88 55.93 8.68 -22.27
C ILE A 88 57.27 9.39 -22.54
N SER A 89 58.38 8.96 -21.93
CA SER A 89 59.53 8.34 -22.64
C SER A 89 60.66 7.94 -21.67
N GLU A 90 61.37 6.89 -22.08
CA GLU A 90 62.28 6.03 -21.33
C GLU A 90 63.74 6.54 -21.20
N HIS A 91 64.50 6.10 -20.16
CA HIS A 91 65.61 5.11 -20.25
C HIS A 91 66.66 5.17 -19.09
N ARG A 92 66.93 3.99 -18.50
CA ARG A 92 68.16 3.44 -17.83
C ARG A 92 68.64 3.97 -16.45
N PRO A 93 69.49 3.22 -15.69
CA PRO A 93 69.61 1.75 -15.48
C PRO A 93 69.54 1.34 -13.99
N LEU A 94 69.48 0.02 -13.74
CA LEU A 94 69.48 -0.63 -12.42
C LEU A 94 70.74 -0.34 -11.58
N ARG A 95 70.56 0.03 -10.30
CA ARG A 95 71.21 -0.59 -9.12
C ARG A 95 70.65 -0.02 -7.79
N THR A 96 70.53 -0.91 -6.81
CA THR A 96 70.18 -0.71 -5.38
C THR A 96 68.81 -0.09 -5.06
N SER A 97 67.75 -0.91 -5.07
CA SER A 97 66.40 -0.48 -4.67
C SER A 97 65.67 -1.47 -3.73
N GLN A 98 66.40 -2.20 -2.88
CA GLN A 98 65.78 -2.97 -1.79
C GLN A 98 65.75 -2.19 -0.47
N GLU A 99 66.83 -1.48 -0.10
CA GLU A 99 66.86 -0.69 1.15
C GLU A 99 65.92 0.53 1.13
N THR A 100 65.70 1.14 -0.04
CA THR A 100 64.80 2.29 -0.20
C THR A 100 63.32 1.91 -0.15
N SER A 101 62.96 0.70 -0.60
CA SER A 101 61.58 0.19 -0.56
C SER A 101 61.16 -0.19 0.86
N ASP A 102 62.05 -0.84 1.62
CA ASP A 102 61.76 -1.20 3.01
C ASP A 102 61.71 0.01 3.94
N LYS A 103 62.52 1.04 3.67
CA LYS A 103 62.45 2.31 4.40
C LYS A 103 61.16 3.08 4.09
N PHE A 104 60.73 3.11 2.83
CA PHE A 104 59.47 3.73 2.41
C PHE A 104 58.24 3.00 2.98
N LEU A 105 58.25 1.67 3.02
CA LEU A 105 57.17 0.88 3.64
C LEU A 105 57.12 1.08 5.16
N ARG A 106 58.27 1.14 5.84
CA ARG A 106 58.34 1.45 7.28
C ARG A 106 57.92 2.88 7.59
N GLU A 107 58.27 3.86 6.77
CA GLU A 107 57.81 5.25 6.90
C GLU A 107 56.31 5.36 6.66
N LYS A 108 55.74 4.64 5.68
CA LYS A 108 54.28 4.58 5.47
C LYS A 108 53.56 3.88 6.62
N GLU A 109 54.10 2.80 7.17
CA GLU A 109 53.54 2.12 8.34
C GLU A 109 53.63 2.99 9.60
N GLN A 110 54.73 3.73 9.78
CA GLN A 110 54.89 4.70 10.86
C GLN A 110 53.97 5.91 10.68
N GLU A 111 53.75 6.39 9.45
CA GLU A 111 52.75 7.41 9.12
C GLU A 111 51.33 6.91 9.37
N LEU A 112 51.01 5.65 9.06
CA LEU A 112 49.70 5.05 9.31
C LEU A 112 49.48 4.81 10.81
N LYS A 113 50.51 4.40 11.54
CA LYS A 113 50.49 4.27 13.01
C LYS A 113 50.40 5.65 13.67
N ALA A 114 51.07 6.67 13.13
CA ALA A 114 50.99 8.06 13.59
C ALA A 114 49.63 8.72 13.23
N LYS A 115 49.03 8.39 12.08
CA LYS A 115 47.67 8.81 11.71
C LYS A 115 46.61 8.09 12.56
N LYS A 116 46.83 6.82 12.93
CA LYS A 116 45.99 6.09 13.89
C LYS A 116 46.14 6.61 15.33
N SER A 117 47.34 7.04 15.75
CA SER A 117 47.55 7.63 17.09
C SER A 117 47.15 9.11 17.17
N ARG A 118 47.08 9.82 16.03
CA ARG A 118 46.66 11.22 15.92
C ARG A 118 45.18 11.40 15.53
N ALA A 119 44.47 10.32 15.21
CA ALA A 119 43.02 10.31 15.22
C ALA A 119 42.57 10.47 16.68
N LYS A 120 42.49 11.72 17.15
CA LYS A 120 41.65 12.07 18.30
C LYS A 120 40.35 11.31 18.09
N LYS A 121 39.95 10.45 19.03
CA LYS A 121 38.63 9.81 19.02
C LYS A 121 37.63 10.95 18.87
N GLN A 122 37.19 11.23 17.64
CA GLN A 122 36.22 12.27 17.39
C GLN A 122 34.97 11.81 18.13
N HIS A 123 34.51 12.63 19.07
CA HIS A 123 33.30 12.34 19.82
C HIS A 123 32.14 12.44 18.83
N ILE A 124 31.71 11.31 18.28
CA ILE A 124 30.47 11.22 17.49
C ILE A 124 29.33 11.21 18.52
N PRO A 125 28.55 12.29 18.64
CA PRO A 125 27.41 12.29 19.56
C PRO A 125 26.42 11.20 19.15
N LYS A 126 25.64 10.70 20.11
CA LYS A 126 24.53 9.80 19.81
C LYS A 126 23.59 10.48 18.80
N PHE A 127 23.38 9.86 17.66
CA PHE A 127 22.53 10.39 16.58
C PHE A 127 21.28 9.53 16.31
N PHE A 128 21.28 8.28 16.81
CA PHE A 128 20.16 7.36 16.65
C PHE A 128 19.29 7.33 17.91
N PHE A 129 18.03 7.74 17.75
CA PHE A 129 17.04 7.84 18.82
C PHE A 129 15.72 7.18 18.37
N PRO A 130 15.56 5.86 18.59
CA PRO A 130 14.39 5.11 18.11
C PRO A 130 13.04 5.72 18.51
N PHE A 131 12.96 6.21 19.75
CA PHE A 131 11.74 6.74 20.37
C PHE A 131 11.79 8.27 20.55
N GLY A 132 12.56 8.95 19.69
CA GLY A 132 12.72 10.40 19.75
C GLY A 132 13.84 10.84 20.69
N GLN A 133 14.27 12.08 20.53
CA GLN A 133 15.22 12.71 21.45
C GLN A 133 14.47 13.20 22.68
N GLN A 134 15.04 13.00 23.87
CA GLN A 134 14.43 13.45 25.11
C GLN A 134 14.18 14.97 25.08
N GLN A 135 12.90 15.36 25.11
CA GLN A 135 12.48 16.76 25.12
C GLN A 135 12.10 17.25 26.51
N LEU A 136 11.50 16.40 27.33
CA LEU A 136 10.99 16.76 28.66
C LEU A 136 12.05 16.55 29.74
N SER A 137 12.18 17.54 30.60
CA SER A 137 13.00 17.48 31.81
C SER A 137 12.26 16.76 32.93
N GLU A 138 12.99 16.34 33.96
CA GLU A 138 12.39 15.76 35.18
C GLU A 138 11.44 16.75 35.87
N LYS A 139 11.72 18.05 35.77
CA LYS A 139 10.85 19.11 36.29
C LYS A 139 9.49 19.12 35.56
N ASP A 140 9.50 19.03 34.23
CA ASP A 140 8.27 19.03 33.44
C ASP A 140 7.39 17.81 33.79
N LEU A 141 8.01 16.64 33.99
CA LEU A 141 7.29 15.44 34.43
C LEU A 141 6.65 15.62 35.81
N ASN A 142 7.37 16.22 36.75
CA ASN A 142 6.84 16.54 38.08
C ASN A 142 5.69 17.55 38.01
N ASP A 143 5.75 18.52 37.12
CA ASP A 143 4.66 19.48 36.89
C ASP A 143 3.41 18.79 36.32
N ILE A 144 3.57 17.82 35.40
CA ILE A 144 2.45 16.99 34.91
C ILE A 144 1.84 16.16 36.04
N ILE A 145 2.66 15.53 36.88
CA ILE A 145 2.19 14.73 38.03
C ILE A 145 1.46 15.60 39.05
N LYS A 146 1.92 16.83 39.27
CA LYS A 146 1.25 17.80 40.14
C LYS A 146 -0.14 18.15 39.60
N LYS A 147 -0.26 18.47 38.31
CA LYS A 147 -1.56 18.74 37.65
C LYS A 147 -2.52 17.55 37.78
N LEU A 148 -2.03 16.32 37.59
CA LEU A 148 -2.83 15.11 37.81
C LEU A 148 -3.31 15.04 39.27
N THR A 149 -2.45 15.30 40.24
CA THR A 149 -2.81 15.26 41.66
C THR A 149 -3.91 16.26 42.01
N GLU A 150 -3.82 17.49 41.48
CA GLU A 150 -4.82 18.54 41.66
C GLU A 150 -6.18 18.19 41.04
N ILE A 151 -6.18 17.56 39.86
CA ILE A 151 -7.41 17.10 39.20
C ILE A 151 -8.07 15.96 39.98
N PHE A 152 -7.29 14.97 40.43
CA PHE A 152 -7.82 13.83 41.16
C PHE A 152 -8.36 14.20 42.55
N ALA A 153 -7.83 15.27 43.17
CA ALA A 153 -8.35 15.81 44.42
C ALA A 153 -9.77 16.38 44.29
N GLN A 154 -10.21 16.75 43.08
CA GLN A 154 -11.55 17.26 42.81
C GLN A 154 -12.59 16.15 42.65
N PHE A 155 -12.16 14.89 42.46
CA PHE A 155 -13.09 13.78 42.25
C PHE A 155 -13.68 13.29 43.58
N PRO A 156 -15.02 13.26 43.76
CA PRO A 156 -15.67 12.94 45.03
C PRO A 156 -15.29 11.58 45.64
N SER A 157 -14.87 10.63 44.80
CA SER A 157 -14.46 9.28 45.21
C SER A 157 -12.94 9.03 45.14
N GLY A 158 -12.16 10.06 44.80
CA GLY A 158 -10.73 9.96 44.48
C GLY A 158 -10.42 9.19 43.20
N ASN A 159 -11.44 8.74 42.44
CA ASN A 159 -11.29 7.94 41.23
C ASN A 159 -11.95 8.64 40.03
N ALA A 160 -11.27 8.59 38.89
CA ALA A 160 -11.80 8.99 37.59
C ALA A 160 -12.53 7.84 36.89
N LYS A 161 -13.38 8.21 35.93
CA LYS A 161 -14.18 7.34 35.04
C LYS A 161 -14.09 7.90 33.63
N LYS A 162 -14.67 7.21 32.63
CA LYS A 162 -14.65 7.63 31.21
C LYS A 162 -15.01 9.11 30.99
N GLN A 163 -16.05 9.62 31.67
CA GLN A 163 -16.48 11.03 31.57
C GLN A 163 -15.42 12.06 32.03
N HIS A 164 -14.46 11.67 32.86
CA HIS A 164 -13.42 12.55 33.38
C HIS A 164 -12.17 12.59 32.48
N MET A 165 -12.13 11.80 31.40
CA MET A 165 -10.97 11.69 30.53
C MET A 165 -10.53 13.01 29.88
N PRO A 166 -11.41 13.92 29.42
CA PRO A 166 -10.96 15.19 28.85
C PRO A 166 -10.05 15.99 29.79
N MET A 167 -10.36 16.01 31.10
CA MET A 167 -9.52 16.65 32.11
C MET A 167 -8.16 15.95 32.26
N ILE A 168 -8.14 14.61 32.23
CA ILE A 168 -6.91 13.82 32.33
C ILE A 168 -6.02 14.03 31.09
N MET A 169 -6.59 14.05 29.89
CA MET A 169 -5.84 14.29 28.64
C MET A 169 -5.15 15.65 28.65
N LYS A 170 -5.88 16.70 29.07
CA LYS A 170 -5.34 18.04 29.25
C LYS A 170 -4.20 18.08 30.27
N ALA A 171 -4.31 17.34 31.38
CA ALA A 171 -3.26 17.23 32.39
C ALA A 171 -1.98 16.57 31.84
N LEU A 172 -2.17 15.48 31.09
CA LEU A 172 -1.10 14.70 30.47
C LEU A 172 -0.46 15.41 29.27
N CYS A 173 -1.02 16.54 28.82
CA CYS A 173 -0.60 17.26 27.61
C CYS A 173 -0.64 16.36 26.36
N LEU A 174 -1.72 15.58 26.23
CA LEU A 174 -1.98 14.69 25.09
C LEU A 174 -3.26 15.12 24.35
N PRO A 175 -3.37 14.86 23.04
CA PRO A 175 -4.60 15.12 22.28
C PRO A 175 -5.82 14.39 22.89
N LEU A 176 -6.96 15.06 22.93
CA LEU A 176 -8.24 14.58 23.47
C LEU A 176 -8.64 13.23 22.88
N TYR A 177 -8.55 13.05 21.56
CA TYR A 177 -9.02 11.81 20.93
C TYR A 177 -8.16 10.58 21.24
N TRP A 178 -7.06 10.72 21.97
CA TRP A 178 -6.32 9.57 22.50
C TRP A 178 -6.95 9.02 23.79
N LYS A 179 -8.03 9.65 24.29
CA LYS A 179 -8.70 9.32 25.56
C LYS A 179 -9.07 7.85 25.69
N ALA A 180 -9.55 7.19 24.64
CA ALA A 180 -9.85 5.76 24.70
C ALA A 180 -8.60 4.90 24.97
N LEU A 181 -7.48 5.21 24.33
CA LEU A 181 -6.22 4.48 24.51
C LEU A 181 -5.66 4.67 25.93
N VAL A 182 -5.68 5.91 26.43
CA VAL A 182 -5.27 6.23 27.81
C VAL A 182 -6.20 5.56 28.82
N TYR A 183 -7.51 5.62 28.60
CA TYR A 183 -8.50 4.99 29.46
C TYR A 183 -8.28 3.46 29.52
N GLN A 184 -8.11 2.80 28.37
CA GLN A 184 -7.86 1.36 28.32
C GLN A 184 -6.54 0.96 29.00
N SER A 185 -5.55 1.85 29.00
CA SER A 185 -4.25 1.61 29.63
C SER A 185 -4.23 1.89 31.14
N ALA A 186 -5.09 2.79 31.64
CA ALA A 186 -5.08 3.25 33.03
C ALA A 186 -6.22 2.71 33.91
N ALA A 187 -7.33 2.28 33.31
CA ALA A 187 -8.51 1.84 34.06
C ALA A 187 -8.28 0.47 34.72
N ASP A 188 -8.79 0.32 35.95
CA ASP A 188 -8.89 -0.97 36.62
C ASP A 188 -9.99 -1.86 36.01
N VAL A 189 -10.10 -3.10 36.48
CA VAL A 189 -11.13 -4.06 36.03
C VAL A 189 -12.56 -3.55 36.23
N LYS A 190 -12.76 -2.54 37.11
CA LYS A 190 -14.06 -1.91 37.39
C LYS A 190 -14.27 -0.63 36.58
N GLY A 191 -13.41 -0.30 35.62
CA GLY A 191 -13.49 0.91 34.80
C GLY A 191 -13.16 2.21 35.54
N ARG A 192 -12.39 2.12 36.64
CA ARG A 192 -11.98 3.27 37.44
C ARG A 192 -10.50 3.55 37.24
N ILE A 193 -10.13 4.81 37.14
CA ILE A 193 -8.73 5.24 37.13
C ILE A 193 -8.44 5.85 38.50
N THR A 194 -7.42 5.35 39.19
CA THR A 194 -6.90 5.95 40.42
C THR A 194 -5.78 6.94 40.09
N LEU A 195 -5.47 7.87 41.01
CA LEU A 195 -4.30 8.74 40.84
C LEU A 195 -3.01 7.92 40.66
N GLN A 196 -2.88 6.80 41.37
CA GLN A 196 -1.72 5.91 41.26
C GLN A 196 -1.60 5.33 39.85
N ASN A 197 -2.70 4.86 39.26
CA ASN A 197 -2.71 4.35 37.88
C ASN A 197 -2.31 5.44 36.88
N ALA A 198 -2.88 6.65 37.01
CA ALA A 198 -2.59 7.77 36.12
C ALA A 198 -1.12 8.21 36.21
N VAL A 199 -0.58 8.33 37.43
CA VAL A 199 0.84 8.68 37.66
C VAL A 199 1.76 7.57 37.16
N TYR A 200 1.41 6.29 37.36
CA TYR A 200 2.17 5.16 36.83
C TYR A 200 2.24 5.20 35.31
N LEU A 201 1.09 5.36 34.63
CA LEU A 201 1.03 5.48 33.18
C LEU A 201 1.83 6.69 32.70
N CYS A 202 1.67 7.85 33.33
CA CYS A 202 2.41 9.07 32.99
C CYS A 202 3.92 8.84 33.03
N LYS A 203 4.44 8.31 34.15
CA LYS A 203 5.86 7.99 34.28
C LYS A 203 6.32 7.03 33.19
N LYS A 204 5.60 5.93 32.97
CA LYS A 204 5.95 4.93 31.97
C LYS A 204 5.93 5.46 30.53
N LEU A 205 4.92 6.26 30.20
CA LEU A 205 4.77 6.86 28.89
C LEU A 205 5.96 7.78 28.57
N TYR A 206 6.34 8.64 29.51
CA TYR A 206 7.37 9.66 29.30
C TYR A 206 8.81 9.18 29.59
N GLU A 207 8.99 8.03 30.24
CA GLU A 207 10.30 7.43 30.54
C GLU A 207 11.08 7.07 29.27
N THR A 208 10.42 6.46 28.28
CA THR A 208 11.09 5.95 27.07
C THR A 208 10.56 6.50 25.75
N ASN A 209 9.42 7.22 25.76
CA ASN A 209 8.77 7.71 24.54
C ASN A 209 8.81 9.24 24.50
N HIS A 210 9.68 9.78 23.64
CA HIS A 210 10.06 11.18 23.70
C HIS A 210 9.44 12.05 22.60
N ASP A 211 8.71 11.45 21.66
CA ASP A 211 7.94 12.17 20.64
C ASP A 211 6.48 11.65 20.56
N GLU A 212 5.65 12.37 19.80
CA GLU A 212 4.22 12.05 19.66
C GLU A 212 4.01 10.63 19.11
N ALA A 213 4.73 10.25 18.06
CA ALA A 213 4.59 8.94 17.43
C ALA A 213 4.96 7.76 18.34
N SER A 214 6.03 7.87 19.13
CA SER A 214 6.41 6.83 20.09
C SER A 214 5.41 6.72 21.25
N ARG A 215 4.87 7.86 21.73
CA ARG A 215 3.84 7.87 22.78
C ARG A 215 2.53 7.25 22.28
N PHE A 216 2.11 7.60 21.07
CA PHE A 216 0.93 7.02 20.44
C PHE A 216 1.06 5.51 20.30
N LEU A 217 2.18 5.04 19.75
CA LEU A 217 2.44 3.62 19.59
C LEU A 217 2.46 2.88 20.93
N TYR A 218 3.08 3.45 21.97
CA TYR A 218 3.07 2.86 23.30
C TYR A 218 1.65 2.63 23.83
N LEU A 219 0.77 3.62 23.66
CA LEU A 219 -0.62 3.56 24.11
C LEU A 219 -1.49 2.62 23.26
N ALA A 220 -1.36 2.67 21.94
CA ALA A 220 -2.15 1.85 21.02
C ALA A 220 -1.73 0.37 21.07
N ALA A 221 -0.42 0.09 20.99
CA ALA A 221 0.11 -1.25 20.76
C ALA A 221 0.32 -2.08 22.05
N LYS A 222 -0.07 -1.56 23.23
CA LYS A 222 -0.03 -2.26 24.53
C LYS A 222 1.29 -3.02 24.80
N ASN A 223 2.42 -2.36 24.63
CA ASN A 223 3.81 -2.87 24.74
C ASN A 223 4.39 -3.63 23.53
N ASN A 224 3.70 -3.68 22.39
CA ASN A 224 4.32 -4.10 21.13
C ASN A 224 5.13 -2.96 20.48
N SER A 225 6.01 -3.32 19.55
CA SER A 225 6.83 -2.35 18.79
C SER A 225 6.14 -1.83 17.51
N PHE A 226 4.89 -2.22 17.28
CA PHE A 226 4.09 -1.90 16.11
C PHE A 226 2.59 -2.00 16.43
N ILE A 227 1.78 -1.25 15.69
CA ILE A 227 0.31 -1.23 15.79
C ILE A 227 -0.27 -2.20 14.76
N MET A 228 -1.21 -3.04 15.21
CA MET A 228 -2.05 -3.90 14.38
C MET A 228 -3.43 -3.26 14.17
N GLN A 229 -4.22 -3.77 13.21
CA GLN A 229 -5.56 -3.26 12.93
C GLN A 229 -6.46 -3.26 14.18
N GLU A 230 -6.45 -4.36 14.94
CA GLU A 230 -7.25 -4.52 16.18
C GLU A 230 -6.94 -3.48 17.25
N ASP A 231 -5.70 -2.97 17.29
CA ASP A 231 -5.26 -2.02 18.29
C ASP A 231 -5.91 -0.63 18.11
N LEU A 232 -6.44 -0.33 16.91
CA LEU A 232 -7.08 0.94 16.59
C LEU A 232 -8.61 0.92 16.76
N LYS A 233 -9.23 -0.25 16.97
CA LYS A 233 -10.70 -0.35 17.05
C LYS A 233 -11.29 0.51 18.18
N CYS A 234 -10.68 0.48 19.36
CA CYS A 234 -11.18 1.26 20.50
C CYS A 234 -11.03 2.77 20.30
N LEU A 235 -10.01 3.20 19.55
CA LEU A 235 -9.83 4.60 19.19
C LEU A 235 -10.97 5.07 18.27
N VAL A 236 -11.22 4.36 17.18
CA VAL A 236 -12.26 4.74 16.21
C VAL A 236 -13.67 4.61 16.81
N GLN A 237 -13.91 3.61 17.65
CA GLN A 237 -15.17 3.47 18.37
C GLN A 237 -15.45 4.71 19.27
N ASP A 238 -14.42 5.19 19.97
CA ASP A 238 -14.55 6.40 20.79
C ASP A 238 -14.73 7.66 19.94
N VAL A 239 -14.21 7.71 18.71
CA VAL A 239 -14.52 8.79 17.74
C VAL A 239 -16.01 8.79 17.40
N ILE A 240 -16.61 7.64 17.05
CA ILE A 240 -18.07 7.54 16.81
C ILE A 240 -18.86 8.05 18.03
N GLU A 241 -18.48 7.62 19.23
CA GLU A 241 -19.20 7.94 20.47
C GLU A 241 -19.05 9.38 20.95
N SER A 242 -18.07 10.14 20.45
CA SER A 242 -17.74 11.46 21.02
C SER A 242 -17.62 12.62 20.04
N HIS A 243 -17.43 12.35 18.75
CA HIS A 243 -17.34 13.41 17.75
C HIS A 243 -18.74 13.95 17.39
N PRO A 244 -18.96 15.28 17.41
CA PRO A 244 -20.27 15.86 17.11
C PRO A 244 -20.75 15.51 15.70
N GLY A 245 -19.87 15.58 14.69
CA GLY A 245 -20.18 15.17 13.31
C GLY A 245 -20.54 13.70 13.09
N LEU A 246 -20.51 12.85 14.13
CA LEU A 246 -20.95 11.44 14.06
C LEU A 246 -22.08 11.14 15.06
N SER A 247 -22.73 12.15 15.64
CA SER A 247 -23.79 11.95 16.64
C SER A 247 -24.99 11.16 16.10
N PHE A 248 -25.28 11.27 14.80
CA PHE A 248 -26.34 10.50 14.14
C PHE A 248 -25.98 9.01 14.09
N LEU A 249 -24.72 8.69 13.79
CA LEU A 249 -24.21 7.31 13.69
C LEU A 249 -24.26 6.59 15.04
N GLN A 250 -24.22 7.30 16.17
CA GLN A 250 -24.27 6.68 17.51
C GLN A 250 -25.51 5.81 17.73
N LYS A 251 -26.64 6.16 17.11
CA LYS A 251 -27.89 5.38 17.19
C LYS A 251 -27.87 4.18 16.25
N GLU A 252 -27.14 4.28 15.15
CA GLU A 252 -27.04 3.28 14.08
C GLU A 252 -25.91 2.27 14.35
N VAL A 253 -26.08 1.48 15.42
CA VAL A 253 -25.06 0.54 15.92
C VAL A 253 -24.62 -0.50 14.90
N ASP A 254 -25.49 -0.87 13.97
CA ASP A 254 -25.20 -1.85 12.92
C ASP A 254 -24.15 -1.34 11.92
N PHE A 255 -23.97 -0.03 11.81
CA PHE A 255 -22.97 0.60 10.93
C PHE A 255 -21.62 0.80 11.63
N HIS A 256 -21.55 0.75 12.96
CA HIS A 256 -20.29 0.99 13.70
C HIS A 256 -19.17 0.05 13.26
N PRO A 257 -19.37 -1.28 13.15
CA PRO A 257 -18.29 -2.18 12.74
C PRO A 257 -17.77 -1.87 11.33
N LYS A 258 -18.66 -1.46 10.41
CA LYS A 258 -18.29 -1.15 9.02
C LYS A 258 -17.50 0.15 8.95
N TYR A 259 -17.98 1.22 9.60
CA TYR A 259 -17.25 2.49 9.69
C TYR A 259 -15.87 2.30 10.34
N VAL A 260 -15.81 1.59 11.47
CA VAL A 260 -14.53 1.28 12.15
C VAL A 260 -13.57 0.55 11.21
N LEU A 261 -14.06 -0.45 10.48
CA LEU A 261 -13.24 -1.24 9.57
C LEU A 261 -12.73 -0.39 8.39
N THR A 262 -13.56 0.49 7.83
CA THR A 262 -13.20 1.40 6.74
C THR A 262 -12.15 2.41 7.17
N VAL A 263 -12.34 3.09 8.31
CA VAL A 263 -11.34 4.03 8.84
C VAL A 263 -9.99 3.33 9.07
N ILE A 264 -10.00 2.14 9.67
CA ILE A 264 -8.77 1.37 9.90
C ILE A 264 -8.13 0.93 8.57
N ALA A 265 -8.94 0.53 7.58
CA ALA A 265 -8.44 0.21 6.24
C ALA A 265 -7.72 1.41 5.62
N ARG A 266 -8.35 2.60 5.65
CA ARG A 266 -7.78 3.86 5.15
C ARG A 266 -6.51 4.28 5.90
N ILE A 267 -6.46 4.08 7.22
CA ILE A 267 -5.25 4.33 8.02
C ILE A 267 -4.11 3.43 7.56
N PHE A 268 -4.34 2.12 7.44
CA PHE A 268 -3.30 1.20 6.98
C PHE A 268 -2.92 1.44 5.51
N TYR A 269 -3.88 1.85 4.67
CA TYR A 269 -3.66 2.20 3.27
C TYR A 269 -2.63 3.32 3.11
N SER A 270 -2.77 4.37 3.92
CA SER A 270 -1.93 5.57 3.81
C SER A 270 -0.66 5.47 4.66
N VAL A 271 -0.73 4.86 5.86
CA VAL A 271 0.37 4.87 6.84
C VAL A 271 1.30 3.66 6.67
N ASN A 272 0.77 2.45 6.46
CA ASN A 272 1.59 1.22 6.43
C ASN A 272 2.24 0.99 5.05
N ARG A 273 3.11 1.90 4.65
CA ARG A 273 3.81 1.88 3.34
C ARG A 273 4.70 0.65 3.16
N SER A 274 5.05 -0.07 4.23
CA SER A 274 5.80 -1.33 4.14
C SER A 274 4.96 -2.55 3.73
N TRP A 275 3.64 -2.44 3.65
CA TRP A 275 2.69 -3.56 3.42
C TRP A 275 2.74 -4.67 4.47
N SER A 276 3.47 -4.48 5.56
CA SER A 276 3.73 -5.50 6.57
C SER A 276 2.51 -5.86 7.44
N GLY A 277 1.46 -5.04 7.41
CA GLY A 277 0.33 -5.12 8.34
C GLY A 277 0.69 -4.66 9.75
N LYS A 278 1.83 -3.97 9.91
CA LYS A 278 2.40 -3.53 11.19
C LYS A 278 2.85 -2.08 11.10
N ILE A 279 2.06 -1.15 11.63
CA ILE A 279 2.44 0.27 11.62
C ILE A 279 3.52 0.52 12.67
N THR A 280 4.65 1.06 12.23
CA THR A 280 5.82 1.35 13.08
C THR A 280 5.95 2.84 13.40
N VAL A 281 6.77 3.21 14.41
CA VAL A 281 7.03 4.63 14.73
C VAL A 281 7.55 5.42 13.52
N PRO A 282 8.50 4.92 12.70
CA PRO A 282 8.93 5.66 11.51
C PRO A 282 7.84 5.87 10.46
N GLU A 283 6.89 4.95 10.32
CA GLU A 283 5.75 5.10 9.42
C GLU A 283 4.78 6.17 9.94
N LEU A 284 4.45 6.15 11.25
CA LEU A 284 3.66 7.20 11.89
C LEU A 284 4.30 8.59 11.76
N ARG A 285 5.62 8.70 11.92
CA ARG A 285 6.34 9.97 11.78
C ARG A 285 6.32 10.53 10.35
N LYS A 286 6.11 9.67 9.36
CA LYS A 286 6.13 10.04 7.93
C LYS A 286 4.72 10.23 7.36
N SER A 287 3.69 9.90 8.12
CA SER A 287 2.30 10.13 7.73
C SER A 287 1.75 11.38 8.40
N ASN A 288 0.56 11.81 7.96
CA ASN A 288 -0.20 12.88 8.57
C ASN A 288 -1.20 12.40 9.64
N PHE A 289 -1.26 11.09 9.93
CA PHE A 289 -2.31 10.51 10.78
C PHE A 289 -2.46 11.16 12.17
N LEU A 290 -1.36 11.40 12.89
CA LEU A 290 -1.43 12.03 14.22
C LEU A 290 -1.81 13.52 14.15
N GLN A 291 -1.56 14.15 13.00
CA GLN A 291 -1.95 15.51 12.72
C GLN A 291 -3.47 15.56 12.45
N THR A 292 -3.99 14.66 11.61
CA THR A 292 -5.42 14.52 11.33
C THR A 292 -6.21 14.14 12.59
N LEU A 293 -5.69 13.25 13.44
CA LEU A 293 -6.35 12.85 14.68
C LEU A 293 -6.49 14.03 15.68
N ARG A 294 -5.61 15.03 15.61
CA ARG A 294 -5.75 16.27 16.40
C ARG A 294 -6.84 17.18 15.85
N LEU A 295 -6.99 17.24 14.52
CA LEU A 295 -8.00 18.08 13.87
C LEU A 295 -9.43 17.72 14.28
N LEU A 296 -9.69 16.47 14.67
CA LEU A 296 -10.98 16.03 15.22
C LEU A 296 -11.45 16.86 16.44
N GLU A 297 -10.55 17.53 17.16
CA GLU A 297 -10.90 18.40 18.29
C GLU A 297 -11.42 19.77 17.85
N ASP A 298 -10.98 20.22 16.67
CA ASP A 298 -11.17 21.59 16.20
C ASP A 298 -12.23 21.67 15.09
N GLU A 299 -12.45 20.59 14.34
CA GLU A 299 -13.37 20.53 13.20
C GLU A 299 -14.61 19.70 13.56
N GLU A 300 -15.78 20.35 13.58
CA GLU A 300 -17.04 19.72 13.97
C GLU A 300 -17.65 18.88 12.84
N ASP A 301 -17.41 19.28 11.59
CA ASP A 301 -17.86 18.58 10.40
C ASP A 301 -16.86 17.47 10.02
N ILE A 302 -17.23 16.22 10.31
CA ILE A 302 -16.37 15.06 10.08
C ILE A 302 -15.99 14.89 8.60
N ASN A 303 -16.80 15.41 7.67
CA ASN A 303 -16.56 15.26 6.23
C ASN A 303 -15.51 16.25 5.71
N ARG A 304 -15.24 17.35 6.44
CA ARG A 304 -14.09 18.23 6.17
C ARG A 304 -12.75 17.56 6.47
N ILE A 305 -12.75 16.52 7.31
CA ILE A 305 -11.60 15.68 7.58
C ILE A 305 -11.59 14.51 6.57
N THR A 306 -11.27 14.85 5.31
CA THR A 306 -11.30 13.89 4.19
C THR A 306 -10.38 12.70 4.45
N ASP A 307 -9.22 12.94 5.04
CA ASP A 307 -8.26 11.91 5.45
C ASP A 307 -8.81 11.04 6.59
N TYR A 308 -8.87 9.72 6.33
CA TYR A 308 -9.25 8.66 7.27
C TYR A 308 -10.72 8.65 7.75
N PHE A 309 -11.26 9.78 8.20
CA PHE A 309 -12.45 9.83 9.05
C PHE A 309 -13.73 10.33 8.36
N SER A 310 -13.68 10.90 7.15
CA SER A 310 -14.89 11.34 6.44
C SER A 310 -15.96 10.23 6.37
N TYR A 311 -17.18 10.58 6.78
CA TYR A 311 -18.34 9.69 6.75
C TYR A 311 -18.86 9.53 5.31
N GLU A 312 -18.83 10.59 4.51
CA GLU A 312 -19.19 10.54 3.08
C GLU A 312 -18.37 9.49 2.32
N HIS A 313 -17.05 9.53 2.52
CA HIS A 313 -16.16 8.54 1.92
C HIS A 313 -16.49 7.12 2.39
N PHE A 314 -16.81 6.94 3.68
CA PHE A 314 -17.26 5.65 4.19
C PHE A 314 -18.56 5.19 3.52
N TYR A 315 -19.53 6.09 3.37
CA TYR A 315 -20.84 5.79 2.81
C TYR A 315 -20.72 5.29 1.37
N VAL A 316 -19.98 6.02 0.52
CA VAL A 316 -19.71 5.61 -0.86
C VAL A 316 -19.05 4.23 -0.92
N ILE A 317 -18.01 4.00 -0.12
CA ILE A 317 -17.33 2.68 -0.07
C ILE A 317 -18.31 1.58 0.34
N TYR A 318 -19.18 1.85 1.32
CA TYR A 318 -20.14 0.88 1.81
C TYR A 318 -21.24 0.58 0.77
N CYS A 319 -21.81 1.59 0.12
CA CYS A 319 -22.84 1.41 -0.90
C CYS A 319 -22.30 0.61 -2.11
N LYS A 320 -21.12 0.98 -2.62
CA LYS A 320 -20.46 0.23 -3.70
C LYS A 320 -20.15 -1.22 -3.34
N PHE A 321 -19.85 -1.50 -2.07
CA PHE A 321 -19.71 -2.88 -1.60
C PHE A 321 -21.07 -3.60 -1.57
N TRP A 322 -22.08 -2.94 -1.01
CA TRP A 322 -23.42 -3.48 -0.82
C TRP A 322 -24.11 -3.81 -2.14
N GLU A 323 -23.90 -3.02 -3.19
CA GLU A 323 -24.36 -3.29 -4.56
C GLU A 323 -23.82 -4.62 -5.12
N LEU A 324 -22.63 -5.03 -4.69
CA LEU A 324 -21.97 -6.26 -5.16
C LEU A 324 -22.29 -7.47 -4.27
N ASP A 325 -22.38 -7.29 -2.96
CA ASP A 325 -22.65 -8.33 -1.96
C ASP A 325 -24.15 -8.63 -1.85
N THR A 326 -24.67 -9.34 -2.87
CA THR A 326 -26.11 -9.63 -3.00
C THR A 326 -26.65 -10.65 -2.01
N ASP A 327 -25.81 -11.53 -1.46
CA ASP A 327 -26.20 -12.50 -0.43
C ASP A 327 -25.92 -12.01 1.01
N HIS A 328 -25.35 -10.81 1.13
CA HIS A 328 -25.09 -10.08 2.37
C HIS A 328 -24.22 -10.89 3.35
N ASP A 329 -23.28 -11.67 2.83
CA ASP A 329 -22.38 -12.49 3.64
C ASP A 329 -21.10 -11.75 4.08
N LEU A 330 -20.97 -10.47 3.69
CA LEU A 330 -19.83 -9.58 3.90
C LEU A 330 -18.55 -10.00 3.16
N PHE A 331 -18.71 -10.81 2.11
CA PHE A 331 -17.67 -11.13 1.16
C PHE A 331 -18.13 -10.90 -0.28
N ILE A 332 -17.16 -10.60 -1.15
CA ILE A 332 -17.37 -10.48 -2.58
C ILE A 332 -16.67 -11.64 -3.27
N SER A 333 -17.40 -12.39 -4.08
CA SER A 333 -16.85 -13.40 -4.97
C SER A 333 -16.16 -12.77 -6.17
N LYS A 334 -15.35 -13.57 -6.87
CA LYS A 334 -14.71 -13.16 -8.12
C LYS A 334 -15.74 -12.69 -9.18
N GLN A 335 -16.88 -13.37 -9.26
CA GLN A 335 -17.94 -13.03 -10.21
C GLN A 335 -18.64 -11.74 -9.85
N GLU A 336 -18.83 -11.46 -8.57
CA GLU A 336 -19.41 -10.20 -8.11
C GLU A 336 -18.45 -9.04 -8.35
N LEU A 337 -17.16 -9.18 -8.01
CA LEU A 337 -16.18 -8.13 -8.29
C LEU A 337 -16.06 -7.83 -9.79
N ALA A 338 -16.18 -8.84 -10.65
CA ALA A 338 -16.13 -8.63 -12.10
C ALA A 338 -17.20 -7.64 -12.58
N ARG A 339 -18.39 -7.63 -11.96
CA ARG A 339 -19.50 -6.72 -12.34
C ARG A 339 -19.28 -5.27 -11.89
N HIS A 340 -18.28 -5.00 -11.06
CA HIS A 340 -17.97 -3.65 -10.60
C HIS A 340 -17.72 -2.72 -11.81
N ASN A 341 -18.39 -1.56 -11.80
CA ASN A 341 -18.38 -0.57 -12.88
C ASN A 341 -18.59 -1.22 -14.27
N ASN A 342 -19.66 -2.01 -14.43
CA ASN A 342 -20.05 -2.62 -15.72
C ASN A 342 -18.94 -3.43 -16.42
N ASP A 343 -18.25 -4.29 -15.67
CA ASP A 343 -17.13 -5.10 -16.18
C ASP A 343 -15.94 -4.27 -16.71
N ALA A 344 -15.74 -3.06 -16.17
CA ALA A 344 -14.64 -2.16 -16.52
C ALA A 344 -13.27 -2.82 -16.38
N ILE A 345 -13.06 -3.57 -15.29
CA ILE A 345 -11.79 -4.26 -15.02
C ILE A 345 -11.73 -5.58 -15.81
N SER A 346 -10.59 -5.85 -16.43
CA SER A 346 -10.35 -7.10 -17.17
C SER A 346 -10.42 -8.33 -16.26
N SER A 347 -10.95 -9.44 -16.79
CA SER A 347 -11.05 -10.70 -16.06
C SER A 347 -9.68 -11.20 -15.62
N ARG A 348 -8.65 -11.09 -16.48
CA ARG A 348 -7.25 -11.40 -16.12
C ARG A 348 -6.81 -10.58 -14.91
N MET A 349 -7.19 -9.32 -14.79
CA MET A 349 -6.85 -8.49 -13.63
C MET A 349 -7.63 -8.89 -12.37
N VAL A 350 -8.91 -9.20 -12.50
CA VAL A 350 -9.72 -9.74 -11.38
C VAL A 350 -9.09 -11.03 -10.84
N ASP A 351 -8.62 -11.94 -11.70
CA ASP A 351 -7.89 -13.15 -11.29
C ASP A 351 -6.64 -12.82 -10.46
N ARG A 352 -5.92 -11.75 -10.83
CA ARG A 352 -4.72 -11.32 -10.12
C ARG A 352 -5.03 -10.76 -8.74
N ILE A 353 -6.14 -10.05 -8.59
CA ILE A 353 -6.61 -9.57 -7.28
C ILE A 353 -6.85 -10.77 -6.34
N PHE A 354 -7.54 -11.81 -6.82
CA PHE A 354 -7.83 -13.05 -6.08
C PHE A 354 -6.65 -14.03 -5.96
N SER A 355 -5.52 -13.77 -6.61
CA SER A 355 -4.32 -14.63 -6.53
C SER A 355 -3.65 -14.66 -5.15
N GLY A 356 -4.06 -13.76 -4.23
CA GLY A 356 -3.45 -13.57 -2.91
C GLY A 356 -2.26 -12.62 -2.90
N THR A 357 -2.03 -11.91 -4.01
CA THR A 357 -0.93 -10.95 -4.18
C THR A 357 -1.17 -9.63 -3.46
N VAL A 358 -2.44 -9.18 -3.42
CA VAL A 358 -2.86 -7.92 -2.78
C VAL A 358 -3.84 -8.11 -1.63
N MET A 359 -4.56 -9.23 -1.59
CA MET A 359 -5.46 -9.57 -0.48
C MET A 359 -4.67 -9.87 0.81
N ARG A 360 -5.09 -9.23 1.90
CA ARG A 360 -4.41 -9.32 3.20
C ARG A 360 -4.88 -10.54 3.98
N GLU A 361 -6.13 -10.95 3.80
CA GLU A 361 -6.68 -12.13 4.44
C GLU A 361 -6.35 -13.42 3.67
N ARG A 362 -5.27 -14.09 4.09
CA ARG A 362 -4.81 -15.33 3.42
C ARG A 362 -5.72 -16.56 3.62
N LYS A 363 -6.75 -16.46 4.47
CA LYS A 363 -7.61 -17.59 4.83
C LYS A 363 -8.70 -17.86 3.79
N HIS A 364 -9.15 -16.84 3.08
CA HIS A 364 -10.29 -16.90 2.15
C HIS A 364 -9.83 -16.52 0.75
N LYS A 365 -9.06 -17.39 0.08
CA LYS A 365 -8.48 -17.06 -1.24
C LYS A 365 -9.50 -16.85 -2.36
N GLU A 366 -10.70 -17.38 -2.18
CA GLU A 366 -11.76 -17.35 -3.20
C GLU A 366 -12.78 -16.20 -2.98
N ARG A 367 -12.62 -15.43 -1.90
CA ARG A 367 -13.59 -14.41 -1.47
C ARG A 367 -12.87 -13.19 -0.90
N MET A 368 -13.25 -12.01 -1.36
CA MET A 368 -12.73 -10.73 -0.91
C MET A 368 -13.53 -10.26 0.31
N SER A 369 -12.85 -9.98 1.43
CA SER A 369 -13.50 -9.36 2.60
C SER A 369 -13.86 -7.90 2.33
N TYR A 370 -14.81 -7.33 3.08
CA TYR A 370 -15.06 -5.87 3.06
C TYR A 370 -13.78 -5.04 3.23
N TYR A 371 -12.86 -5.46 4.12
CA TYR A 371 -11.59 -4.76 4.32
C TYR A 371 -10.71 -4.76 3.06
N ASP A 372 -10.60 -5.90 2.38
CA ASP A 372 -9.85 -6.00 1.13
C ASP A 372 -10.54 -5.24 -0.02
N PHE A 373 -11.88 -5.16 0.00
CA PHE A 373 -12.63 -4.34 -0.95
C PHE A 373 -12.34 -2.85 -0.78
N VAL A 374 -12.25 -2.34 0.46
CA VAL A 374 -11.82 -0.93 0.69
C VAL A 374 -10.47 -0.66 0.03
N TRP A 375 -9.51 -1.58 0.14
CA TRP A 375 -8.20 -1.45 -0.51
C TRP A 375 -8.28 -1.49 -2.04
N PHE A 376 -9.14 -2.35 -2.58
CA PHE A 376 -9.43 -2.43 -3.99
C PHE A 376 -9.98 -1.10 -4.51
N LEU A 377 -11.09 -0.62 -3.94
CA LEU A 377 -11.80 0.57 -4.42
C LEU A 377 -10.92 1.82 -4.34
N LEU A 378 -10.23 2.04 -3.21
CA LEU A 378 -9.26 3.15 -3.09
C LEU A 378 -8.15 3.10 -4.15
N SER A 379 -7.72 1.89 -4.53
CA SER A 379 -6.67 1.73 -5.55
C SER A 379 -7.21 1.87 -6.97
N GLU A 380 -8.44 1.43 -7.21
CA GLU A 380 -9.12 1.53 -8.50
C GLU A 380 -9.36 3.00 -8.87
N GLU A 381 -9.90 3.77 -7.94
CA GLU A 381 -10.35 5.13 -8.21
C GLU A 381 -9.21 6.15 -8.24
N ASP A 382 -8.13 5.95 -7.47
CA ASP A 382 -6.94 6.81 -7.52
C ASP A 382 -5.67 6.01 -7.82
N LYS A 383 -5.42 5.78 -9.11
CA LYS A 383 -4.23 5.08 -9.64
C LYS A 383 -2.95 5.92 -9.61
N LYS A 384 -2.99 7.16 -9.08
CA LYS A 384 -1.82 8.04 -8.93
C LYS A 384 -1.19 7.92 -7.55
N GLN A 385 -1.92 7.42 -6.55
CA GLN A 385 -1.39 7.28 -5.21
C GLN A 385 -0.26 6.24 -5.10
N PRO A 386 0.78 6.49 -4.29
CA PRO A 386 1.88 5.54 -4.11
C PRO A 386 1.46 4.15 -3.63
N THR A 387 0.35 4.02 -2.88
CA THR A 387 -0.19 2.72 -2.46
C THR A 387 -0.90 2.02 -3.61
N SER A 388 -1.71 2.74 -4.39
CA SER A 388 -2.38 2.21 -5.57
C SER A 388 -1.38 1.73 -6.63
N ILE A 389 -0.34 2.51 -6.90
CA ILE A 389 0.73 2.11 -7.84
C ILE A 389 1.37 0.79 -7.40
N GLU A 390 1.61 0.59 -6.10
CA GLU A 390 2.12 -0.66 -5.57
C GLU A 390 1.09 -1.80 -5.67
N TYR A 391 -0.19 -1.52 -5.47
CA TYR A 391 -1.28 -2.48 -5.59
C TYR A 391 -1.33 -3.05 -7.02
N TRP A 392 -1.44 -2.18 -8.02
CA TRP A 392 -1.54 -2.60 -9.42
C TRP A 392 -0.25 -3.16 -9.98
N PHE A 393 0.91 -2.62 -9.57
CA PHE A 393 2.20 -3.19 -9.95
C PHE A 393 2.31 -4.65 -9.48
N ARG A 394 1.93 -4.94 -8.23
CA ARG A 394 1.93 -6.31 -7.71
C ARG A 394 0.99 -7.21 -8.51
N CYS A 395 -0.19 -6.72 -8.91
CA CYS A 395 -1.09 -7.50 -9.74
C CYS A 395 -0.53 -7.78 -11.14
N MET A 396 0.14 -6.81 -11.76
CA MET A 396 0.71 -6.93 -13.11
C MET A 396 2.01 -7.74 -13.17
N ASP A 397 2.82 -7.72 -12.11
CA ASP A 397 4.01 -8.55 -11.93
C ASP A 397 3.56 -10.00 -11.68
N LEU A 398 3.49 -10.79 -12.75
CA LEU A 398 2.93 -12.14 -12.75
C LEU A 398 3.88 -13.13 -12.07
N ASP A 399 5.19 -12.97 -12.29
CA ASP A 399 6.22 -13.87 -11.76
C ASP A 399 6.86 -13.39 -10.45
N GLY A 400 6.62 -12.14 -10.07
CA GLY A 400 7.10 -11.54 -8.82
C GLY A 400 8.58 -11.16 -8.84
N ASP A 401 9.18 -10.97 -10.02
CA ASP A 401 10.59 -10.62 -10.17
C ASP A 401 10.92 -9.14 -9.90
N GLY A 402 9.88 -8.31 -9.73
CA GLY A 402 9.98 -6.88 -9.47
C GLY A 402 10.06 -6.01 -10.72
N PHE A 403 9.73 -6.55 -11.90
CA PHE A 403 9.61 -5.82 -13.16
C PHE A 403 8.33 -6.21 -13.89
N ILE A 404 7.78 -5.28 -14.67
CA ILE A 404 6.76 -5.57 -15.67
C ILE A 404 7.48 -5.68 -17.02
N SER A 405 7.45 -6.89 -17.57
CA SER A 405 8.02 -7.28 -18.84
C SER A 405 7.07 -7.04 -20.02
N MET A 406 7.60 -7.11 -21.24
CA MET A 406 6.78 -7.06 -22.46
C MET A 406 5.74 -8.19 -22.52
N TYR A 407 6.07 -9.37 -22.00
CA TYR A 407 5.15 -10.50 -21.96
C TYR A 407 3.95 -10.21 -21.06
N GLU A 408 4.17 -9.64 -19.88
CA GLU A 408 3.10 -9.32 -18.93
C GLU A 408 2.22 -8.18 -19.46
N MET A 409 2.82 -7.14 -20.05
CA MET A 409 2.06 -6.08 -20.73
C MET A 409 1.18 -6.66 -21.85
N GLN A 410 1.74 -7.51 -22.71
CA GLN A 410 0.99 -8.16 -23.79
C GLN A 410 -0.15 -9.03 -23.22
N TYR A 411 0.13 -9.79 -22.16
CA TYR A 411 -0.86 -10.63 -21.50
C TYR A 411 -2.08 -9.82 -21.03
N PHE A 412 -1.93 -8.64 -20.43
CA PHE A 412 -3.12 -7.86 -20.07
C PHE A 412 -3.75 -7.17 -21.29
N TYR A 413 -2.94 -6.66 -22.20
CA TYR A 413 -3.40 -5.91 -23.37
C TYR A 413 -4.22 -6.75 -24.35
N GLU A 414 -3.90 -8.03 -24.53
CA GLU A 414 -4.67 -8.94 -25.40
C GLU A 414 -6.15 -9.01 -25.04
N GLU A 415 -6.48 -8.99 -23.74
CA GLU A 415 -7.89 -8.98 -23.31
C GLU A 415 -8.56 -7.64 -23.58
N GLN A 416 -7.83 -6.52 -23.38
CA GLN A 416 -8.34 -5.18 -23.68
C GLN A 416 -8.66 -5.03 -25.17
N VAL A 417 -7.76 -5.49 -26.05
CA VAL A 417 -7.99 -5.51 -27.50
C VAL A 417 -9.22 -6.34 -27.85
N ALA A 418 -9.36 -7.53 -27.29
CA ALA A 418 -10.52 -8.38 -27.54
C ALA A 418 -11.84 -7.73 -27.10
N LYS A 419 -11.86 -7.03 -25.95
CA LYS A 419 -13.04 -6.27 -25.49
C LYS A 419 -13.34 -5.08 -26.42
N MET A 420 -12.33 -4.31 -26.82
CA MET A 420 -12.49 -3.19 -27.75
C MET A 420 -13.05 -3.63 -29.11
N GLU A 421 -12.52 -4.73 -29.67
CA GLU A 421 -12.99 -5.31 -30.93
C GLU A 421 -14.46 -5.74 -30.85
N GLN A 422 -14.88 -6.33 -29.72
CA GLN A 422 -16.27 -6.72 -29.49
C GLN A 422 -17.22 -5.52 -29.43
N MET A 423 -16.76 -4.39 -28.90
CA MET A 423 -17.51 -3.13 -28.86
C MET A 423 -17.43 -2.34 -30.18
N GLY A 424 -16.63 -2.80 -31.15
CA GLY A 424 -16.46 -2.16 -32.46
C GLY A 424 -15.51 -0.97 -32.47
N PHE A 425 -14.65 -0.83 -31.45
CA PHE A 425 -13.60 0.19 -31.43
C PHE A 425 -12.39 -0.26 -32.25
N GLU A 426 -11.70 0.72 -32.85
CA GLU A 426 -10.40 0.48 -33.48
C GLU A 426 -9.33 0.25 -32.41
N THR A 427 -8.51 -0.78 -32.60
CA THR A 427 -7.48 -1.17 -31.64
C THR A 427 -6.09 -0.80 -32.11
N LEU A 428 -5.26 -0.34 -31.17
CA LEU A 428 -3.87 -0.03 -31.44
C LEU A 428 -3.04 -1.33 -31.37
N PRO A 429 -2.20 -1.65 -32.38
CA PRO A 429 -1.30 -2.79 -32.32
C PRO A 429 -0.40 -2.74 -31.07
N PHE A 430 -0.07 -3.91 -30.51
CA PHE A 430 0.69 -3.99 -29.26
C PHE A 430 2.07 -3.31 -29.37
N GLU A 431 2.74 -3.42 -30.52
CA GLU A 431 4.05 -2.79 -30.73
C GLU A 431 3.98 -1.25 -30.63
N ASP A 432 2.89 -0.65 -31.10
CA ASP A 432 2.69 0.81 -31.05
C ASP A 432 2.30 1.25 -29.64
N CYS A 433 1.40 0.52 -28.98
CA CYS A 433 1.05 0.70 -27.56
C CYS A 433 2.31 0.63 -26.69
N LEU A 434 3.16 -0.37 -26.91
CA LEU A 434 4.40 -0.57 -26.16
C LEU A 434 5.37 0.60 -26.33
N CYS A 435 5.48 1.17 -27.52
CA CYS A 435 6.28 2.37 -27.76
C CYS A 435 5.74 3.56 -26.94
N GLN A 436 4.42 3.79 -26.98
CA GLN A 436 3.78 4.85 -26.19
C GLN A 436 4.03 4.67 -24.69
N MET A 437 3.89 3.44 -24.17
CA MET A 437 4.11 3.14 -22.76
C MET A 437 5.57 3.35 -22.34
N PHE A 438 6.55 2.99 -23.19
CA PHE A 438 7.95 3.25 -22.88
C PHE A 438 8.34 4.72 -22.98
N ASP A 439 7.74 5.48 -23.90
CA ASP A 439 7.96 6.92 -23.98
C ASP A 439 7.32 7.67 -22.81
N MET A 440 6.19 7.17 -22.30
CA MET A 440 5.52 7.68 -21.11
C MET A 440 6.30 7.37 -19.83
N VAL A 441 6.62 6.10 -19.59
CA VAL A 441 7.24 5.63 -18.34
C VAL A 441 8.73 5.94 -18.28
N LYS A 442 9.42 5.93 -19.43
CA LYS A 442 10.88 6.13 -19.58
C LYS A 442 11.69 5.23 -18.62
N PRO A 443 11.55 3.90 -18.74
CA PRO A 443 12.16 2.98 -17.78
C PRO A 443 13.68 3.07 -17.77
N SER A 444 14.25 2.98 -16.57
CA SER A 444 15.70 3.04 -16.37
C SER A 444 16.44 1.85 -17.02
N LYS A 445 15.79 0.69 -17.04
CA LYS A 445 16.27 -0.51 -17.75
C LYS A 445 15.49 -0.66 -19.05
N LYS A 446 16.20 -0.91 -20.15
CA LYS A 446 15.58 -1.13 -21.44
C LYS A 446 14.58 -2.29 -21.37
N ASN A 447 13.36 -2.05 -21.84
CA ASN A 447 12.28 -3.04 -21.98
C ASN A 447 11.73 -3.65 -20.67
N LEU A 448 12.09 -3.10 -19.51
CA LEU A 448 11.63 -3.58 -18.20
C LEU A 448 11.19 -2.40 -17.34
N ILE A 449 9.93 -2.39 -16.92
CA ILE A 449 9.37 -1.32 -16.10
C ILE A 449 9.43 -1.75 -14.64
N SER A 450 10.17 -1.01 -13.82
CA SER A 450 10.16 -1.23 -12.36
C SER A 450 9.09 -0.40 -11.67
N LEU A 451 8.73 -0.79 -10.44
CA LEU A 451 7.87 0.02 -9.58
C LEU A 451 8.39 1.47 -9.39
N SER A 452 9.72 1.64 -9.31
CA SER A 452 10.31 2.97 -9.20
C SER A 452 10.13 3.82 -10.46
N ASP A 453 10.13 3.20 -11.64
CA ASP A 453 9.91 3.92 -12.89
C ASP A 453 8.45 4.43 -12.95
N LEU A 454 7.47 3.59 -12.60
CA LEU A 454 6.06 4.01 -12.54
C LEU A 454 5.83 5.15 -11.53
N LYS A 455 6.41 5.05 -10.33
CA LYS A 455 6.30 6.14 -9.34
C LYS A 455 6.96 7.44 -9.82
N ALA A 456 7.91 7.38 -10.74
CA ALA A 456 8.59 8.55 -11.28
C ALA A 456 7.86 9.19 -12.47
N CYS A 457 7.08 8.43 -13.26
CA CYS A 457 6.48 8.92 -14.50
C CYS A 457 5.27 9.84 -14.31
N LYS A 458 4.60 9.78 -13.14
CA LYS A 458 3.42 10.60 -12.78
C LYS A 458 2.18 10.44 -13.68
N GLN A 459 2.19 9.47 -14.60
CA GLN A 459 1.08 9.16 -15.52
C GLN A 459 0.64 7.69 -15.35
N THR A 460 0.67 7.19 -14.12
CA THR A 460 0.42 5.78 -13.80
C THR A 460 -1.03 5.37 -14.03
N ASN A 461 -1.98 6.28 -13.85
CA ASN A 461 -3.39 6.02 -14.17
C ASN A 461 -3.56 5.64 -15.64
N ILE A 462 -2.99 6.42 -16.58
CA ILE A 462 -3.07 6.13 -18.01
C ILE A 462 -2.41 4.78 -18.34
N PHE A 463 -1.21 4.54 -17.79
CA PHE A 463 -0.50 3.28 -17.97
C PHE A 463 -1.36 2.08 -17.54
N PHE A 464 -1.93 2.12 -16.33
CA PHE A 464 -2.72 1.03 -15.79
C PHE A 464 -4.05 0.85 -16.53
N ASP A 465 -4.78 1.93 -16.79
CA ASP A 465 -6.07 1.87 -17.46
C ASP A 465 -5.93 1.25 -18.87
N THR A 466 -4.86 1.60 -19.61
CA THR A 466 -4.52 1.00 -20.91
C THR A 466 -4.50 -0.53 -20.89
N PHE A 467 -4.01 -1.12 -19.81
CA PHE A 467 -3.83 -2.57 -19.74
C PHE A 467 -5.01 -3.33 -19.14
N PHE A 468 -5.88 -2.71 -18.34
CA PHE A 468 -6.92 -3.48 -17.65
C PHE A 468 -8.19 -2.73 -17.25
N ASN A 469 -8.33 -1.41 -17.47
CA ASN A 469 -9.59 -0.70 -17.25
C ASN A 469 -10.04 -0.04 -18.56
N LEU A 470 -10.97 -0.69 -19.25
CA LEU A 470 -11.41 -0.24 -20.58
C LEU A 470 -12.20 1.06 -20.53
N GLU A 471 -13.07 1.25 -19.54
CA GLU A 471 -13.91 2.44 -19.41
C GLU A 471 -13.04 3.69 -19.23
N LYS A 472 -12.15 3.69 -18.22
CA LYS A 472 -11.23 4.81 -17.96
C LYS A 472 -10.22 5.00 -19.09
N TYR A 473 -9.81 3.94 -19.78
CA TYR A 473 -8.97 4.07 -20.98
C TYR A 473 -9.68 4.84 -22.10
N LEU A 474 -10.95 4.50 -22.40
CA LEU A 474 -11.73 5.18 -23.43
C LEU A 474 -11.99 6.65 -23.07
N GLU A 475 -12.20 6.95 -21.79
CA GLU A 475 -12.30 8.33 -21.32
C GLU A 475 -11.01 9.13 -21.59
N HIS A 476 -9.83 8.56 -21.32
CA HIS A 476 -8.55 9.25 -21.58
C HIS A 476 -8.32 9.49 -23.08
N GLU A 477 -8.67 8.53 -23.94
CA GLU A 477 -8.52 8.65 -25.39
C GLU A 477 -9.46 9.71 -25.99
N GLN A 478 -10.64 9.91 -25.40
CA GLN A 478 -11.63 10.89 -25.84
C GLN A 478 -11.44 12.27 -25.22
N ARG A 479 -10.70 12.38 -24.11
CA ARG A 479 -10.50 13.64 -23.37
C ARG A 479 -9.62 14.60 -24.18
N ASP A 480 -10.06 15.86 -24.23
CA ASP A 480 -9.30 16.92 -24.91
C ASP A 480 -7.90 17.09 -24.25
N PRO A 481 -6.79 17.05 -25.02
CA PRO A 481 -5.44 17.29 -24.51
C PRO A 481 -5.27 18.59 -23.71
N PHE A 482 -6.15 19.58 -23.91
CA PHE A 482 -6.14 20.88 -23.22
C PHE A 482 -7.01 20.93 -21.96
N ALA A 483 -7.86 19.93 -21.68
CA ALA A 483 -8.75 19.92 -20.51
C ALA A 483 -7.98 19.97 -19.17
N ASN A 484 -6.81 19.33 -19.10
CA ASN A 484 -5.96 19.31 -17.90
C ASN A 484 -5.42 20.70 -17.51
N VAL A 485 -5.39 21.66 -18.45
CA VAL A 485 -4.97 23.05 -18.16
C VAL A 485 -6.10 23.81 -17.47
N GLN A 486 -7.35 23.56 -17.86
CA GLN A 486 -8.53 24.21 -17.26
C GLN A 486 -8.81 23.71 -15.84
N ASP A 487 -8.64 22.42 -15.57
CA ASP A 487 -8.78 21.85 -14.22
C ASP A 487 -7.79 22.47 -13.21
N SER A 488 -6.63 22.94 -13.67
CA SER A 488 -5.64 23.63 -12.82
C SER A 488 -5.93 25.11 -12.57
N GLU A 489 -6.84 25.74 -13.34
CA GLU A 489 -7.19 27.16 -13.23
C GLU A 489 -8.48 27.41 -12.41
N ASN A 490 -9.30 26.37 -12.17
CA ASN A 490 -10.64 26.50 -11.56
C ASN A 490 -10.67 26.76 -10.04
N GLY A 491 -9.53 26.95 -9.38
CA GLY A 491 -9.49 27.52 -8.02
C GLY A 491 -9.98 26.63 -6.87
N ASP A 492 -10.55 25.46 -7.14
CA ASP A 492 -10.66 24.40 -6.15
C ASP A 492 -9.25 23.89 -5.83
N GLY A 493 -8.98 23.66 -4.54
CA GLY A 493 -7.70 23.13 -4.10
C GLY A 493 -7.35 21.81 -4.81
N PRO A 494 -6.10 21.33 -4.72
CA PRO A 494 -5.70 20.08 -5.37
C PRO A 494 -6.43 18.90 -4.70
N GLN A 495 -7.61 18.57 -5.23
CA GLN A 495 -8.41 17.41 -4.82
C GLN A 495 -7.87 16.16 -5.51
N THR A 496 -7.72 15.09 -4.74
CA THR A 496 -7.32 13.79 -5.28
C THR A 496 -8.42 13.18 -6.16
N ASP A 497 -8.06 12.25 -7.03
CA ASP A 497 -9.07 11.58 -7.88
C ASP A 497 -10.09 10.81 -7.01
N TRP A 498 -9.63 10.22 -5.89
CA TRP A 498 -10.50 9.60 -4.89
C TRP A 498 -11.49 10.59 -4.28
N GLU A 499 -11.03 11.75 -3.84
CA GLU A 499 -11.91 12.75 -3.21
C GLU A 499 -12.94 13.29 -4.20
N ARG A 500 -12.57 13.44 -5.49
CA ARG A 500 -13.52 13.86 -6.53
C ARG A 500 -14.59 12.79 -6.72
N PHE A 501 -14.17 11.55 -6.95
CA PHE A 501 -15.06 10.40 -7.11
C PHE A 501 -16.01 10.26 -5.91
N ALA A 502 -15.49 10.31 -4.69
CA ALA A 502 -16.30 10.16 -3.49
C ALA A 502 -17.32 11.29 -3.32
N ALA A 503 -16.98 12.53 -3.71
CA ALA A 503 -17.93 13.64 -3.64
C ALA A 503 -19.06 13.49 -4.68
N GLU A 504 -18.71 13.14 -5.92
CA GLU A 504 -19.67 12.94 -7.02
C GLU A 504 -20.63 11.77 -6.72
N GLU A 505 -20.10 10.61 -6.31
CA GLU A 505 -20.91 9.44 -5.98
C GLU A 505 -21.80 9.68 -4.75
N TYR A 506 -21.29 10.41 -3.75
CA TYR A 506 -22.10 10.73 -2.58
C TYR A 506 -23.29 11.63 -2.94
N GLU A 507 -23.08 12.62 -3.82
CA GLU A 507 -24.16 13.48 -4.33
C GLU A 507 -25.21 12.67 -5.09
N ILE A 508 -24.78 11.73 -5.94
CA ILE A 508 -25.68 10.82 -6.66
C ILE A 508 -26.50 9.99 -5.68
N LEU A 509 -25.87 9.32 -4.72
CA LEU A 509 -26.55 8.47 -3.73
C LEU A 509 -27.61 9.23 -2.91
N ILE A 510 -27.31 10.46 -2.48
CA ILE A 510 -28.30 11.29 -1.78
C ILE A 510 -29.45 11.67 -2.72
N SER A 511 -29.15 12.00 -3.97
CA SER A 511 -30.18 12.39 -4.95
C SER A 511 -31.16 11.26 -5.25
N GLU A 512 -30.67 10.02 -5.36
CA GLU A 512 -31.49 8.83 -5.58
C GLU A 512 -32.38 8.51 -4.36
N GLU A 513 -31.85 8.61 -3.13
CA GLU A 513 -32.64 8.45 -1.90
C GLU A 513 -33.73 9.54 -1.73
N GLY A 514 -33.49 10.73 -2.27
CA GLY A 514 -34.48 11.81 -2.29
C GLY A 514 -35.63 11.55 -3.26
N VAL A 515 -35.34 10.96 -4.42
CA VAL A 515 -36.35 10.65 -5.45
C VAL A 515 -37.22 9.45 -5.05
N ASP A 516 -36.68 8.44 -4.36
CA ASP A 516 -37.47 7.31 -3.87
C ASP A 516 -38.48 7.72 -2.77
N ASN A 517 -38.14 8.72 -1.94
CA ASN A 517 -39.07 9.27 -0.96
C ASN A 517 -40.17 10.13 -1.60
N ASP A 518 -39.88 10.87 -2.67
CA ASP A 518 -40.88 11.64 -3.41
C ASP A 518 -41.75 10.73 -4.31
N ALA A 519 -41.20 9.67 -4.90
CA ALA A 519 -41.94 8.70 -5.72
C ALA A 519 -42.97 7.91 -4.89
N GLN A 520 -42.65 7.56 -3.64
CA GLN A 520 -43.63 6.97 -2.71
C GLN A 520 -44.76 7.94 -2.33
N LEU A 521 -44.55 9.25 -2.47
CA LEU A 521 -45.58 10.28 -2.22
C LEU A 521 -46.53 10.50 -3.41
N TYR A 522 -46.16 10.04 -4.61
CA TYR A 522 -47.02 10.11 -5.81
C TYR A 522 -47.69 8.78 -6.17
N GLU A 523 -47.26 7.64 -5.62
CA GLU A 523 -47.94 6.35 -5.82
C GLU A 523 -49.16 6.13 -4.90
N ASP A 524 -49.32 6.90 -3.82
CA ASP A 524 -50.46 6.74 -2.89
C ASP A 524 -51.77 7.42 -3.34
N ASP A 525 -51.77 8.13 -4.48
CA ASP A 525 -52.94 8.88 -4.98
C ASP A 525 -53.68 8.19 -6.15
N PHE A 526 -53.30 6.96 -6.52
CA PHE A 526 -53.95 6.25 -7.62
C PHE A 526 -54.23 4.76 -7.37
N GLU A 527 -54.80 4.38 -6.22
CA GLU A 527 -55.62 3.15 -6.14
C GLU A 527 -56.60 3.14 -4.95
N THR A 528 -57.77 3.77 -5.12
CA THR A 528 -58.94 3.47 -4.27
C THR A 528 -60.14 3.08 -5.13
N ALA A 529 -60.23 1.80 -5.50
CA ALA A 529 -61.51 1.12 -5.70
C ALA A 529 -61.36 -0.41 -5.80
N GLY A 530 -61.48 -1.08 -4.64
CA GLY A 530 -62.22 -2.35 -4.59
C GLY A 530 -61.44 -3.62 -4.22
N GLY A 531 -61.59 -4.05 -2.96
CA GLY A 531 -62.05 -5.41 -2.69
C GLY A 531 -61.14 -6.40 -1.96
N LYS A 532 -61.47 -6.59 -0.66
CA LYS A 532 -61.45 -7.85 0.11
C LYS A 532 -60.11 -8.42 0.64
N ALA A 533 -59.91 -8.11 1.92
CA ALA A 533 -59.35 -8.89 3.03
C ALA A 533 -59.02 -10.39 2.85
N LEU A 534 -57.85 -10.79 3.38
CA LEU A 534 -57.71 -11.96 4.25
C LEU A 534 -56.49 -11.84 5.20
N LYS A 535 -56.73 -12.27 6.44
CA LYS A 535 -55.93 -12.06 7.67
C LYS A 535 -54.71 -12.97 7.80
N SER A 536 -53.70 -12.48 8.51
CA SER A 536 -52.62 -13.26 9.15
C SER A 536 -53.09 -13.96 10.44
N PRO A 537 -52.51 -15.12 10.83
CA PRO A 537 -52.70 -15.69 12.15
C PRO A 537 -51.58 -15.31 13.13
N THR A 538 -52.02 -15.18 14.37
CA THR A 538 -51.35 -14.76 15.60
C THR A 538 -50.58 -15.86 16.33
N ASN A 539 -49.67 -15.39 17.18
CA ASN A 539 -48.98 -16.03 18.31
C ASN A 539 -49.79 -17.08 19.11
N LEU A 540 -49.07 -18.07 19.66
CA LEU A 540 -49.53 -18.93 20.75
C LEU A 540 -48.59 -18.79 21.96
N GLU A 541 -49.19 -18.32 23.06
CA GLU A 541 -48.73 -18.35 24.46
C GLU A 541 -48.59 -19.81 24.95
N GLU A 542 -47.54 -20.16 25.71
CA GLU A 542 -47.51 -20.27 27.17
C GLU A 542 -48.70 -21.01 27.81
N VAL A 543 -48.42 -22.18 28.41
CA VAL A 543 -49.28 -22.84 29.40
C VAL A 543 -48.40 -23.36 30.53
N ASP A 544 -48.64 -22.84 31.74
CA ASP A 544 -48.19 -23.33 33.03
C ASP A 544 -48.59 -24.80 33.28
N THR A 545 -47.66 -25.59 33.82
CA THR A 545 -47.84 -26.42 35.04
C THR A 545 -46.51 -26.93 35.57
#